data_AF-C2EQL5-F1
#
_entry.id   AF-C2EQL5-F1
#
_cell.length_a   1.000
_cell.length_b   1.000
_cell.length_c   1.000
_cell.angle_alpha   90.00
_cell.angle_beta   90.00
_cell.angle_gamma   90.00
#
_symmetry.space_group_name_H-M   'P 1'
#
loop_
_entity.id
_entity.type
_entity.pdbx_description
1 polymer ?
#
loop_
_entity_poly.entity_id
_entity_poly.type
_entity_poly.pdbx_seq_one_letter_code
_entity_poly.pdbx_strand_id
1 'polypeptide(L)' 'MPRGKNTITLRNIAYPYNSKGNRISNYLGFNCIKKGTVLNYYGTKKINGKMYYDIGNGAYVNITDVEKITNK' A
#
# COMPACT_ATOMS: atom_id res chain seq x y z
N MET A 1 -9.53 4.99 21.02
CA MET A 1 -10.27 3.99 20.23
C MET A 1 -9.28 3.22 19.36
N PRO A 2 -9.12 1.90 19.55
CA PRO A 2 -8.28 1.10 18.67
C PRO A 2 -9.02 0.96 17.33
N ARG A 3 -8.66 1.78 16.35
CA ARG A 3 -9.09 1.58 14.96
C ARG A 3 -8.54 0.23 14.54
N GLY A 4 -9.42 -0.65 14.08
CA GLY A 4 -9.08 -1.98 13.60
C GLY A 4 -7.80 -1.98 12.78
N LYS A 5 -6.87 -2.89 13.08
CA LYS A 5 -5.60 -3.01 12.36
C LYS A 5 -5.89 -3.63 11.00
N ASN A 6 -6.36 -2.79 10.09
CA ASN A 6 -6.55 -3.10 8.70
C ASN A 6 -5.18 -3.35 8.07
N THR A 7 -4.93 -4.59 7.65
CA THR A 7 -3.64 -5.00 7.07
C THR A 7 -3.82 -5.61 5.70
N ILE A 8 -2.84 -5.38 4.84
CA ILE A 8 -2.71 -6.00 3.52
C ILE A 8 -1.43 -6.84 3.47
N THR A 9 -1.51 -8.00 2.84
CA THR A 9 -0.35 -8.85 2.55
C THR A 9 -0.08 -8.80 1.06
N LEU A 10 1.17 -8.51 0.68
CA LEU A 10 1.56 -8.41 -0.72
C LEU A 10 1.79 -9.77 -1.37
N ARG A 11 1.21 -10.01 -2.55
CA ARG A 11 1.47 -11.19 -3.38
C ARG A 11 2.82 -11.09 -4.08
N ASN A 12 3.09 -9.90 -4.63
CA ASN A 12 4.26 -9.59 -5.45
C ASN A 12 5.06 -8.45 -4.81
N ILE A 13 6.22 -8.14 -5.38
CA ILE A 13 6.96 -6.93 -5.01
C ILE A 13 6.10 -5.73 -5.40
N ALA A 14 5.69 -4.94 -4.42
CA ALA A 14 4.86 -3.76 -4.65
C ALA A 14 5.73 -2.50 -4.61
N TYR A 15 5.40 -1.56 -5.49
CA TYR A 15 6.03 -0.25 -5.49
C TYR A 15 5.15 0.74 -4.75
N PRO A 16 5.72 1.54 -3.83
CA PRO A 16 4.99 2.65 -3.24
C PRO A 16 4.82 3.74 -4.30
N TYR A 17 3.60 4.24 -4.44
CA TYR A 17 3.24 5.37 -5.30
C TYR A 17 2.86 6.56 -4.42
N ASN A 18 3.00 7.78 -4.94
CA ASN A 18 2.50 8.97 -4.28
C ASN A 18 1.05 9.29 -4.71
N SER A 19 0.45 10.30 -4.09
CA SER A 19 -0.92 10.74 -4.41
C SER A 19 -1.12 11.24 -5.86
N LYS A 20 -0.03 11.49 -6.59
CA LYS A 20 -0.02 11.87 -8.01
C LYS A 20 0.10 10.68 -8.95
N GLY A 21 0.32 9.46 -8.43
CA GLY A 21 0.52 8.25 -9.22
C GLY A 21 1.97 8.03 -9.67
N ASN A 22 2.91 8.83 -9.16
CA ASN A 22 4.33 8.65 -9.43
C ASN A 22 4.92 7.67 -8.42
N ARG A 23 5.80 6.80 -8.90
CA ARG A 23 6.50 5.84 -8.05
C ARG A 23 7.47 6.55 -7.11
N ILE A 24 7.42 6.19 -5.83
CA ILE A 24 8.33 6.67 -4.79
C ILE A 24 9.52 5.73 -4.76
N SER A 25 10.70 6.23 -5.12
CA SER A 25 11.96 5.46 -5.09
C SER A 25 12.62 5.46 -3.71
N ASN A 26 12.21 6.34 -2.80
CA ASN A 26 12.76 6.44 -1.46
C ASN A 26 11.63 6.49 -0.42
N TYR A 27 10.88 5.40 -0.32
CA TYR A 27 9.87 5.27 0.71
C TYR A 27 10.50 4.65 1.95
N LEU A 28 10.70 5.44 3.00
CA LEU A 28 11.33 4.99 4.26
C LEU A 28 12.73 4.34 4.07
N GLY A 29 13.48 4.76 3.05
CA GLY A 29 14.78 4.15 2.71
C GLY A 29 14.67 2.92 1.78
N PHE A 30 13.47 2.58 1.31
CA PHE A 30 13.23 1.45 0.42
C PHE A 30 12.67 1.88 -0.94
N ASN A 31 13.18 1.26 -2.00
CA ASN A 31 12.71 1.49 -3.37
C ASN A 31 11.47 0.66 -3.72
N CYS A 32 11.24 -0.43 -2.99
CA CYS A 32 10.13 -1.35 -3.18
C CYS A 32 9.86 -2.14 -1.90
N ILE A 33 8.63 -2.66 -1.80
CA ILE A 33 8.20 -3.50 -0.69
C ILE A 33 8.19 -4.94 -1.16
N LYS A 34 8.91 -5.82 -0.45
CA LYS A 34 9.05 -7.23 -0.83
C LYS A 34 7.71 -7.96 -0.73
N LYS A 35 7.52 -8.99 -1.56
CA LYS A 35 6.37 -9.90 -1.46
C LYS A 35 6.27 -10.54 -0.06
N GLY A 36 5.06 -10.84 0.38
CA GLY A 36 4.78 -11.39 1.70
C GLY A 36 4.82 -10.37 2.84
N THR A 37 5.20 -9.12 2.57
CA THR A 37 5.18 -8.06 3.59
C THR A 37 3.74 -7.75 3.98
N VAL A 38 3.49 -7.69 5.29
CA VAL A 38 2.23 -7.24 5.85
C VAL A 38 2.34 -5.75 6.16
N LEU A 39 1.49 -4.95 5.54
CA LEU A 39 1.42 -3.50 5.74
C LEU A 39 0.09 -3.13 6.37
N ASN A 40 0.10 -2.14 7.25
CA ASN A 40 -1.13 -1.51 7.68
C ASN A 40 -1.65 -0.61 6.56
N TYR A 41 -2.95 -0.59 6.35
CA TYR A 41 -3.59 0.33 5.42
C TYR A 41 -4.69 1.14 6.11
N TYR A 42 -4.82 2.40 5.73
CA TYR A 42 -5.75 3.35 6.36
C TYR A 42 -6.97 3.65 5.50
N GLY A 43 -6.89 3.34 4.20
CA GLY A 43 -8.00 3.52 3.27
C GLY A 43 -7.62 3.12 1.85
N THR A 44 -8.54 3.36 0.93
CA THR A 44 -8.30 3.15 -0.50
C THR A 44 -8.48 4.45 -1.26
N LYS A 45 -7.63 4.70 -2.25
CA LYS A 45 -7.68 5.89 -3.10
C LYS A 45 -7.59 5.53 -4.57
N LYS A 46 -8.42 6.15 -5.39
CA LYS A 46 -8.33 6.04 -6.85
C LYS A 46 -7.37 7.11 -7.37
N ILE A 47 -6.28 6.69 -8.00
CA ILE A 47 -5.26 7.55 -8.58
C ILE A 47 -5.12 7.18 -10.05
N ASN A 48 -5.34 8.13 -10.96
CA ASN A 48 -5.25 7.92 -12.40
C ASN A 48 -6.04 6.70 -12.92
N GLY A 49 -7.28 6.53 -12.44
CA GLY A 49 -8.15 5.42 -12.83
C GLY A 49 -7.90 4.09 -12.11
N LYS A 50 -6.76 3.93 -11.43
CA LYS A 50 -6.38 2.71 -10.69
C LYS A 50 -6.64 2.88 -9.19
N MET A 51 -7.03 1.80 -8.52
CA MET A 51 -7.27 1.79 -7.08
C MET A 51 -5.97 1.44 -6.34
N TYR A 52 -5.73 2.10 -5.21
CA TYR A 52 -4.57 1.88 -4.36
C TYR A 52 -4.98 1.84 -2.89
N TYR A 53 -4.24 1.10 -2.07
CA TYR A 53 -4.31 1.14 -0.61
C TYR A 53 -3.35 2.21 -0.07
N ASP A 54 -3.87 3.10 0.78
CA ASP A 54 -3.06 4.06 1.54
C ASP A 54 -2.36 3.32 2.68
N ILE A 55 -1.05 3.18 2.57
CA ILE A 55 -0.20 2.50 3.58
C ILE A 55 0.41 3.50 4.58
N GLY A 56 -0.01 4.76 4.54
CA GLY A 56 0.51 5.84 5.37
C GLY A 56 1.77 6.49 4.80
N ASN A 57 2.22 7.56 5.45
CA ASN A 57 3.38 8.35 5.04
C ASN A 57 3.28 8.89 3.60
N GLY A 58 2.07 9.11 3.10
CA GLY A 58 1.83 9.61 1.74
C GLY A 58 2.12 8.59 0.63
N ALA A 59 2.27 7.31 0.98
CA ALA A 59 2.50 6.24 0.03
C ALA A 59 1.27 5.35 -0.16
N TYR A 60 1.18 4.83 -1.38
CA TYR A 60 0.04 4.09 -1.88
C TYR A 60 0.52 2.82 -2.58
N VAL A 61 -0.13 1.68 -2.32
CA VAL A 61 0.19 0.39 -2.94
C VAL A 61 -0.94 -0.03 -3.86
N ASN A 62 -0.63 -0.49 -5.06
CA ASN A 62 -1.65 -0.91 -6.01
C ASN A 62 -2.39 -2.15 -5.47
N ILE A 63 -3.73 -2.13 -5.56
CA ILE A 63 -4.54 -3.23 -5.05
C ILE A 63 -4.26 -4.55 -5.76
N THR A 64 -3.75 -4.50 -7.00
CA THR A 64 -3.44 -5.70 -7.79
C THR A 64 -2.26 -6.50 -7.25
N ASP A 65 -1.39 -5.86 -6.48
CA ASP A 65 -0.21 -6.49 -5.86
C ASP A 65 -0.52 -7.06 -4.46
N VAL A 66 -1.74 -6.88 -3.98
CA VAL A 66 -2.22 -7.37 -2.68
C VAL A 66 -2.86 -8.74 -2.83
N GLU A 67 -2.45 -9.69 -2.00
CA GLU A 67 -3.00 -11.04 -1.93
C GLU A 67 -4.14 -11.15 -0.93
N LYS A 68 -3.92 -10.61 0.28
CA LYS A 68 -4.80 -10.81 1.42
C LYS A 68 -5.08 -9.48 2.09
N ILE A 69 -6.35 -9.25 2.40
CA ILE A 69 -6.82 -8.08 3.13
C ILE A 69 -7.42 -8.59 4.43
N THR A 70 -6.94 -8.07 5.54
CA THR A 70 -7.43 -8.41 6.88
C THR A 70 -8.02 -7.16 7.50
N ASN A 71 -9.34 -7.17 7.69
CA ASN A 71 -10.08 -6.12 8.39
C ASN A 71 -10.47 -6.70 9.73
N LYS A 72 -9.91 -6.18 10.82
CA LYS A 72 -10.09 -6.76 12.16
C LYS A 72 -10.63 -5.71 13.11
#